data_AF-A0A0T2QGJ5-F1
#
_entry.id   AF-A0A0T2QGJ5-F1
#
_cell.length_a   1.000
_cell.length_b   1.000
_cell.length_c   1.000
_cell.angle_alpha   90.00
_cell.angle_beta   90.00
_cell.angle_gamma   90.00
#
_symmetry.space_group_name_H-M   'P 1'
#
loop_
_entity.id
_entity.type
_entity.pdbx_description
1 polymer ?
#
loop_
_entity_poly.entity_id
_entity_poly.type
_entity_poly.pdbx_seq_one_letter_code
_entity_poly.pdbx_strand_id
1 'polypeptide(L)' 'MPKAGGRWNTMVIVARGDTFSVTLNGVKTVDAVRGSAHAEGPFALQYGAGKVKFRTVEIQPL' A
#
# COMPACT_ATOMS: atom_id res chain seq x y z
N MET A 1 0.17 -13.91 8.20
CA MET A 1 -0.29 -12.71 7.46
C MET A 1 -1.44 -12.08 8.22
N PRO A 2 -1.51 -10.73 8.35
CA PRO A 2 -2.61 -10.07 9.06
C PRO A 2 -3.95 -10.33 8.34
N LYS A 3 -5.03 -10.59 9.10
CA LYS A 3 -6.39 -10.68 8.53
C LYS A 3 -6.98 -9.28 8.36
N ALA A 4 -7.39 -8.94 7.14
CA ALA A 4 -7.90 -7.60 6.80
C ALA A 4 -9.43 -7.46 6.82
N GLY A 5 -10.19 -8.55 6.65
CA GLY A 5 -11.65 -8.49 6.52
C GLY A 5 -12.38 -8.01 7.78
N GLY A 6 -13.45 -7.24 7.59
CA GLY A 6 -14.39 -6.85 8.66
C GLY A 6 -13.91 -5.78 9.63
N ARG A 7 -12.76 -5.14 9.37
CA ARG A 7 -12.17 -4.10 10.25
C ARG A 7 -11.43 -3.04 9.44
N TRP A 8 -11.19 -1.89 10.06
CA TRP A 8 -10.26 -0.90 9.51
C TRP A 8 -8.83 -1.40 9.63
N ASN A 9 -8.05 -1.20 8.56
CA ASN A 9 -6.63 -1.48 8.53
C ASN A 9 -5.88 -0.25 8.02
N THR A 10 -4.63 -0.10 8.43
CA THR A 10 -3.74 0.93 7.92
C THR A 10 -2.70 0.26 7.03
N MET A 11 -2.64 0.68 5.77
CA MET A 11 -1.61 0.29 4.81
C MET A 11 -0.74 1.51 4.53
N VAL A 12 0.57 1.36 4.70
CA VAL A 12 1.56 2.37 4.36
C VAL A 12 2.45 1.80 3.27
N ILE A 13 2.57 2.52 2.16
CA ILE A 13 3.44 2.19 1.05
C ILE A 13 4.49 3.30 0.96
N VAL A 14 5.77 2.92 0.94
CA VAL A 14 6.88 3.85 0.74
C VAL A 14 7.63 3.41 -0.51
N ALA A 15 7.63 4.25 -1.54
CA ALA A 15 8.38 4.05 -2.78
C ALA A 15 9.51 5.08 -2.85
N ARG A 16 10.77 4.64 -2.77
CA ARG A 16 11.98 5.50 -2.79
C ARG A 16 12.88 5.04 -3.92
N GLY A 17 12.95 5.84 -4.99
CA GLY A 17 13.71 5.47 -6.18
C GLY A 17 13.19 4.16 -6.78
N ASP A 18 14.08 3.19 -6.96
CA ASP A 18 13.75 1.85 -7.46
C ASP A 18 13.28 0.89 -6.35
N THR A 19 13.21 1.31 -5.10
CA THR A 19 12.81 0.44 -3.96
C THR A 19 11.41 0.75 -3.47
N PHE A 20 10.69 -0.28 -3.03
CA PHE A 20 9.44 -0.09 -2.30
C PHE A 20 9.28 -1.03 -1.11
N SER A 21 8.46 -0.61 -0.15
CA SER A 21 8.05 -1.40 1.02
C SER A 21 6.58 -1.21 1.33
N VAL A 22 5.98 -2.19 2.00
CA VAL A 22 4.57 -2.19 2.42
C VAL A 22 4.46 -2.62 3.87
N THR A 23 3.76 -1.81 4.65
CA THR A 23 3.43 -2.08 6.05
C THR A 23 1.92 -2.16 6.21
N LEU A 24 1.42 -3.25 6.79
CA LEU A 24 0.01 -3.46 7.12
C LEU A 24 -0.16 -3.56 8.64
N ASN A 25 -0.90 -2.63 9.23
CA ASN A 25 -1.12 -2.54 10.68
C ASN A 25 0.18 -2.58 11.49
N GLY A 26 1.20 -1.83 11.07
CA GLY A 26 2.51 -1.78 11.73
C GLY A 26 3.44 -2.97 11.44
N VAL A 27 2.96 -4.02 10.77
CA VAL A 27 3.78 -5.16 10.36
C VAL A 27 4.28 -4.95 8.94
N LYS A 28 5.60 -4.89 8.75
CA LYS A 28 6.20 -4.83 7.42
C LYS A 28 5.99 -6.17 6.71
N THR A 29 5.18 -6.17 5.66
CA THR A 29 4.83 -7.38 4.88
C THR A 29 5.62 -7.51 3.60
N VAL A 30 6.16 -6.40 3.09
CA VAL A 30 7.08 -6.35 1.94
C VAL A 30 8.22 -5.42 2.30
N ASP A 31 9.46 -5.88 2.12
CA ASP A 31 10.67 -5.11 2.43
C ASP A 31 11.62 -5.01 1.24
N ALA A 32 12.01 -3.76 0.93
CA ALA A 32 13.07 -3.41 -0.01
C ALA A 32 13.06 -4.16 -1.37
N VAL A 33 11.87 -4.35 -1.96
CA VAL A 33 11.77 -4.93 -3.31
C VAL A 33 12.20 -3.88 -4.33
N ARG A 34 12.97 -4.29 -5.33
CA ARG A 34 13.47 -3.42 -6.40
C ARG A 34 12.66 -3.54 -7.70
N GLY A 35 12.39 -2.42 -8.35
CA GLY A 35 11.76 -2.35 -9.67
C GLY A 35 11.73 -0.92 -10.22
N SER A 36 12.09 -0.75 -11.50
CA SER A 36 12.20 0.56 -12.17
C SER A 36 11.27 0.73 -13.38
N ALA A 37 10.51 -0.31 -13.75
CA ALA A 37 9.65 -0.30 -14.92
C ALA A 37 8.49 0.71 -14.84
N HIS A 38 8.08 1.07 -13.62
CA HIS A 38 6.99 2.00 -13.34
C HIS A 38 7.44 3.03 -12.29
N ALA A 39 8.44 3.83 -12.64
CA ALA A 39 9.02 4.83 -11.74
C ALA A 39 8.04 5.96 -11.36
N GLU A 40 7.04 6.22 -12.21
CA GLU A 40 5.99 7.20 -11.99
C GLU A 40 4.64 6.71 -12.51
N GLY A 41 3.56 7.25 -11.93
CA GLY A 41 2.20 6.93 -12.34
C GLY A 41 1.16 7.23 -11.25
N PRO A 42 -0.12 7.08 -11.58
CA PRO A 42 -1.18 7.20 -10.59
C PRO A 42 -1.14 6.03 -9.59
N PHE A 43 -1.59 6.29 -8.37
CA PHE A 43 -1.98 5.23 -7.45
C PHE A 43 -3.48 4.89 -7.66
N ALA A 44 -3.88 3.67 -7.32
CA ALA A 44 -5.24 3.22 -7.49
C ALA A 44 -5.76 2.52 -6.24
N LEU A 45 -7.07 2.64 -6.03
CA LEU A 45 -7.82 1.86 -5.04
C LEU A 45 -8.57 0.76 -5.78
N GLN A 46 -8.15 -0.49 -5.58
CA GLN A 46 -8.75 -1.62 -6.29
C GLN A 46 -9.97 -2.16 -5.54
N TYR A 47 -11.00 -2.52 -6.32
CA TYR A 47 -12.12 -3.34 -5.89
C TYR A 47 -12.02 -4.72 -6.55
N GLY A 48 -12.12 -5.79 -5.75
CA GLY A 48 -12.22 -7.17 -6.25
C GLY A 48 -13.65 -7.70 -6.16
N ALA A 49 -14.19 -7.76 -4.94
CA ALA A 49 -15.56 -8.22 -4.65
C ALA A 49 -16.05 -7.71 -3.29
N GLY A 50 -17.34 -7.90 -3.00
CA GLY A 50 -17.93 -7.61 -1.70
C GLY A 50 -18.05 -6.11 -1.41
N LYS A 51 -17.72 -5.69 -0.17
CA LYS A 51 -17.77 -4.29 0.26
C LYS A 51 -16.39 -3.85 0.73
N VAL A 52 -15.81 -2.90 0.02
CA VAL A 52 -14.54 -2.25 0.39
C VAL A 52 -14.83 -0.80 0.73
N LYS A 53 -14.26 -0.31 1.84
CA LYS A 53 -14.39 1.09 2.27
C LYS A 53 -13.00 1.67 2.46
N PHE A 54 -12.81 2.90 2.01
CA PHE A 54 -11.58 3.64 2.15
C PHE A 54 -11.83 4.91 2.97
N ARG A 55 -10.86 5.32 3.78
CA ARG A 55 -10.84 6.60 4.50
C ARG A 55 -9.40 7.00 4.74
N THR A 56 -9.15 8.31 4.91
CA THR A 56 -7.80 8.85 5.16
C THR A 56 -6.83 8.39 4.06
N VAL A 57 -7.16 8.71 2.82
CA VAL A 57 -6.34 8.40 1.64
C VAL A 57 -5.47 9.61 1.37
N GLU A 58 -4.19 9.49 1.68
CA GLU A 58 -3.24 10.62 1.71
C GLU A 58 -1.97 10.24 0.96
N ILE A 59 -1.31 11.24 0.39
CA ILE A 59 -0.01 11.11 -0.28
C ILE A 59 0.92 12.19 0.23
N GLN A 60 2.16 11.79 0.48
CA GLN A 60 3.26 12.68 0.80
C GLN A 60 4.42 12.40 -0.17
N PRO A 61 4.86 13.40 -0.94
CA PRO A 61 6.12 13.31 -1.70
C PRO A 61 7.31 13.07 -0.75
N LEU A 62 8.28 12.25 -1.19
CA LEU A 62 9.47 11.87 -0.41
C LEU A 62 10.69 12.75 -0.69
#